data_AF-A0AAE6NJ01-F1
#
_entry.id   AF-A0AAE6NJ01-F1
#
_cell.length_a   1.000
_cell.length_b   1.000
_cell.length_c   1.000
_cell.angle_alpha   90.00
_cell.angle_beta   90.00
_cell.angle_gamma   90.00
#
_symmetry.space_group_name_H-M   'P 1'
#
loop_
_entity.id
_entity.type
_entity.pdbx_description
1 polymer ?
#
loop_
_entity_poly.entity_id
_entity_poly.type
_entity_poly.pdbx_seq_one_letter_code
_entity_poly.pdbx_strand_id
1 'polypeptide(L)'
;MTQSNPPSPGQPDRPVPTNAEEAIEIARTQYSPVWPDGSPAPLNVSEFDIGYIVYAELPPHPKTTPTGERNRPRSPGGSCVVVTKDTGEICRVPHRPLPDSIALFRKFYRPETLQDGQ
;
A
#
# COMPACT_ATOMS: atom_id res chain seq x y z
N MET A 1 -1.37 -20.90 -6.20
CA MET A 1 0.03 -20.84 -6.67
C MET A 1 -0.01 -19.87 -7.85
N THR A 2 0.51 -18.65 -7.86
CA THR A 2 1.64 -18.04 -7.17
C THR A 2 1.47 -16.53 -7.33
N GLN A 3 1.20 -15.76 -6.27
CA GLN A 3 1.29 -14.29 -6.33
C GLN A 3 2.72 -13.90 -5.90
N SER A 4 3.69 -14.37 -6.68
CA SER A 4 5.04 -13.84 -6.67
C SER A 4 5.09 -12.90 -7.86
N ASN A 5 4.68 -11.65 -7.67
CA ASN A 5 5.16 -10.60 -8.56
C ASN A 5 6.52 -10.19 -7.98
N PRO A 6 7.66 -10.56 -8.60
CA PRO A 6 8.90 -9.89 -8.24
C PRO A 6 8.72 -8.38 -8.48
N PRO A 7 9.19 -7.48 -7.59
CA PRO A 7 9.26 -6.07 -7.93
C PRO A 7 10.11 -5.98 -9.21
N SER A 8 9.55 -5.43 -10.28
CA SER A 8 10.31 -5.17 -11.51
C SER A 8 11.40 -4.15 -11.15
N PRO A 9 12.69 -4.50 -11.20
CA PRO A 9 13.75 -3.57 -10.84
C PRO A 9 13.81 -2.47 -11.92
N GLY A 10 13.56 -1.23 -11.51
CA GLY A 10 13.87 -0.03 -12.30
C GLY A 10 12.96 0.24 -13.50
N GLN A 11 11.72 0.72 -13.28
CA GLN A 11 11.09 1.59 -14.27
C GLN A 11 11.66 3.01 -14.07
N PRO A 12 12.53 3.52 -14.96
CA PRO A 12 13.23 4.80 -14.78
C PRO A 12 12.34 6.04 -15.00
N ASP A 13 11.03 5.85 -15.25
CA ASP A 13 10.08 6.93 -15.55
C ASP A 13 9.02 7.11 -14.45
N ARG A 14 9.18 6.44 -13.29
CA ARG A 14 8.27 6.69 -12.18
C ARG A 14 8.64 7.97 -11.47
N PRO A 15 7.71 8.93 -11.33
CA PRO A 15 7.96 10.12 -10.54
C PRO A 15 8.24 9.69 -9.10
N VAL A 16 9.33 10.21 -8.54
CA VAL A 16 9.66 9.99 -7.14
C VAL A 16 8.71 10.84 -6.31
N PRO A 17 7.97 10.27 -5.34
CA PRO A 17 7.04 11.03 -4.55
C PRO A 17 7.79 12.06 -3.70
N THR A 18 7.58 13.35 -3.99
CA THR A 18 8.17 14.41 -3.19
C THR A 18 7.38 14.66 -1.90
N ASN A 19 6.07 14.34 -1.93
CA ASN A 19 5.13 14.55 -0.83
C ASN A 19 4.13 13.40 -0.72
N ALA A 20 3.37 13.40 0.38
CA ALA A 20 2.31 12.43 0.65
C ALA A 20 1.23 12.40 -0.46
N GLU A 21 0.84 13.55 -1.00
CA GLU A 21 -0.15 13.63 -2.09
C GLU A 21 0.36 12.97 -3.37
N GLU A 22 1.60 13.23 -3.77
CA GLU A 22 2.20 12.57 -4.93
C GLU A 22 2.32 11.06 -4.73
N ALA A 23 2.66 10.61 -3.52
CA ALA A 23 2.67 9.18 -3.21
C ALA A 23 1.30 8.53 -3.39
N ILE A 24 0.19 9.24 -3.06
CA ILE A 24 -1.17 8.75 -3.34
C ILE A 24 -1.42 8.69 -4.85
N GLU A 25 -1.07 9.72 -5.61
CA GLU A 25 -1.26 9.77 -7.06
C GLU A 25 -0.53 8.61 -7.74
N ILE A 26 0.72 8.38 -7.36
CA ILE A 26 1.56 7.26 -7.83
C ILE A 26 0.93 5.92 -7.43
N ALA A 27 0.53 5.77 -6.17
CA ALA A 27 -0.14 4.57 -5.68
C ALA A 27 -1.43 4.28 -6.45
N ARG A 28 -2.23 5.31 -6.79
CA ARG A 28 -3.50 5.17 -7.51
C ARG A 28 -3.36 4.51 -8.88
N THR A 29 -2.20 4.64 -9.53
CA THR A 29 -1.92 3.97 -10.81
C THR A 29 -1.93 2.44 -10.70
N GLN A 30 -1.66 1.89 -9.52
CA GLN A 30 -1.53 0.45 -9.26
C GLN A 30 -2.51 -0.07 -8.19
N TYR A 31 -3.08 0.84 -7.40
CA TYR A 31 -3.92 0.58 -6.25
C TYR A 31 -5.10 1.56 -6.25
N SER A 32 -6.18 1.14 -6.90
CA SER A 32 -7.45 1.87 -6.94
C SER A 32 -8.54 1.04 -6.25
N PRO A 33 -8.57 1.02 -4.92
CA PRO A 33 -9.64 0.38 -4.17
C PRO A 33 -10.96 1.12 -4.43
N VAL A 34 -11.93 0.42 -4.99
CA VAL A 34 -13.30 0.89 -5.12
C VAL A 34 -14.14 0.30 -4.00
N TRP A 35 -15.04 1.11 -3.45
CA TRP A 35 -16.07 0.63 -2.54
C TRP A 35 -17.04 -0.29 -3.27
N PRO A 36 -17.76 -1.16 -2.54
CA PRO A 36 -18.84 -1.95 -3.13
C PRO A 36 -19.95 -1.08 -3.73
N ASP A 37 -20.02 0.19 -3.34
CA ASP A 37 -20.90 1.22 -3.88
C ASP A 37 -20.44 1.78 -5.25
N GLY A 38 -19.24 1.40 -5.72
CA GLY A 38 -18.62 1.93 -6.95
C GLY A 38 -17.84 3.22 -6.76
N SER A 39 -17.95 3.86 -5.60
CA SER A 39 -17.20 5.07 -5.25
C SER A 39 -15.72 4.77 -4.94
N PRO A 40 -14.77 5.65 -5.32
CA PRO A 40 -13.35 5.48 -4.99
C PRO A 40 -13.13 5.55 -3.48
N ALA A 41 -12.34 4.63 -2.93
CA ALA A 41 -12.06 4.65 -1.51
C ALA A 41 -11.17 5.82 -1.12
N PRO A 42 -11.44 6.48 0.04
CA PRO A 42 -10.51 7.44 0.58
C PRO A 42 -9.19 6.71 0.87
N LEU A 43 -8.13 7.18 0.24
CA LEU A 43 -6.77 6.69 0.45
C LEU A 43 -6.13 7.57 1.50
N ASN A 44 -5.64 6.94 2.55
CA ASN A 44 -4.74 7.58 3.50
C ASN A 44 -3.30 7.27 3.12
N VAL A 45 -2.44 8.25 3.37
CA VAL A 45 -1.00 8.13 3.25
C VAL A 45 -0.36 8.45 4.58
N SER A 46 0.65 7.67 4.94
CA SER A 46 1.49 7.98 6.07
C SER A 46 2.94 7.92 5.62
N GLU A 47 3.63 9.03 5.82
CA GLU A 47 5.05 9.11 5.57
C GLU A 47 5.82 8.34 6.66
N PHE A 48 6.87 7.66 6.25
CA PHE A 48 7.85 7.06 7.15
C PHE A 48 9.27 7.22 6.59
N ASP A 49 10.23 6.69 7.35
CA ASP A 49 11.66 6.88 7.15
C ASP A 49 12.16 6.59 5.73
N ILE A 50 11.70 5.50 5.10
CA ILE A 50 12.17 5.04 3.77
C ILE A 50 11.12 5.19 2.66
N GLY A 51 9.94 5.74 2.96
CA GLY A 51 8.83 5.76 2.00
C GLY A 51 7.53 6.37 2.51
N TYR A 52 6.48 6.14 1.75
CA TYR A 52 5.09 6.50 2.07
C TYR A 52 4.23 5.24 2.00
N ILE A 53 3.46 4.94 3.04
CA ILE A 53 2.50 3.84 3.01
C ILE A 53 1.11 4.38 2.69
N VAL A 54 0.52 3.87 1.61
CA VAL A 54 -0.82 4.22 1.14
C VAL A 54 -1.78 3.05 1.39
N TYR A 55 -2.91 3.35 2.02
CA TYR A 55 -3.91 2.37 2.42
C TYR A 55 -5.31 2.96 2.31
N ALA A 56 -6.29 2.12 1.93
CA ALA A 56 -7.68 2.55 1.96
C ALA A 56 -8.16 2.71 3.41
N GLU A 57 -8.77 3.84 3.74
CA GLU A 57 -9.57 3.93 4.95
C GLU A 57 -10.80 3.04 4.76
N LEU A 58 -10.82 1.93 5.48
CA LEU A 58 -12.03 1.15 5.62
C LEU A 58 -12.86 1.82 6.72
N PRO A 59 -14.15 2.07 6.49
CA PRO A 59 -15.00 2.57 7.56
C PRO A 59 -14.99 1.54 8.69
N PRO A 60 -15.20 1.97 9.94
CA PRO A 60 -15.41 1.03 11.03
C PRO A 60 -16.56 0.10 10.64
N HIS A 61 -16.24 -1.15 10.30
CA HIS A 61 -17.24 -2.12 9.87
C HIS A 61 -18.09 -2.45 11.10
N PRO A 62 -19.37 -2.05 11.13
CA PRO A 62 -20.20 -2.39 12.26
C PRO A 62 -20.29 -3.92 12.30
N LYS A 63 -19.92 -4.51 13.45
CA LYS A 63 -19.95 -5.96 13.67
C LYS A 63 -21.37 -6.53 13.49
N THR A 64 -22.36 -5.66 13.63
CA THR A 64 -23.78 -5.94 13.55
C THR A 64 -24.45 -4.93 12.62
N THR A 65 -25.29 -5.39 11.70
CA THR A 65 -26.18 -4.51 10.94
C THR A 65 -27.14 -3.79 11.90
N PRO A 66 -27.79 -2.68 11.51
CA PRO A 66 -28.84 -2.05 12.32
C PRO A 66 -30.02 -3.00 12.63
N THR A 67 -30.16 -4.12 11.90
CA THR A 67 -31.11 -5.21 12.15
C THR A 67 -30.60 -6.30 13.10
N GLY A 68 -29.37 -6.18 13.63
CA GLY A 68 -28.80 -7.14 14.58
C GLY A 68 -28.16 -8.38 13.94
N GLU A 69 -28.05 -8.43 12.62
CA GLU A 69 -27.37 -9.53 11.92
C GLU A 69 -25.86 -9.35 11.96
N ARG A 70 -25.13 -10.44 12.19
CA ARG A 70 -23.67 -10.43 12.15
C ARG A 70 -23.21 -10.11 10.74
N ASN A 71 -22.61 -8.94 10.58
CA ASN A 71 -22.19 -8.46 9.27
C ASN A 71 -21.08 -9.39 8.75
N ARG A 72 -21.19 -9.88 7.51
CA ARG A 72 -20.20 -10.84 6.97
C ARG A 72 -18.82 -10.18 7.05
N PRO A 73 -17.77 -10.89 7.52
CA PRO A 73 -16.43 -10.34 7.48
C PRO A 73 -16.13 -9.96 6.03
N ARG A 74 -15.81 -8.68 5.79
CA ARG A 74 -15.35 -8.21 4.47
C ARG A 74 -14.22 -9.15 4.05
N SER A 75 -14.21 -9.59 2.79
CA SER A 75 -13.16 -10.45 2.24
C SER A 75 -11.78 -9.97 2.73
N PRO A 76 -10.87 -10.87 3.15
CA PRO A 76 -9.67 -10.55 3.92
C PRO A 76 -8.64 -9.66 3.21
N GLY A 77 -8.91 -9.23 1.98
CA GLY A 77 -7.99 -8.49 1.12
C GLY A 77 -8.12 -6.98 1.27
N GLY A 78 -7.83 -6.42 2.45
CA GLY A 78 -7.18 -5.12 2.44
C GLY A 78 -5.77 -5.36 1.92
N SER A 79 -5.41 -4.82 0.76
CA SER A 79 -4.00 -4.70 0.36
C SER A 79 -3.59 -3.27 0.63
N CYS A 80 -2.36 -3.03 1.06
CA CYS A 80 -1.78 -1.68 1.11
C CYS A 80 -0.61 -1.63 0.13
N VAL A 81 -0.20 -0.42 -0.22
CA VAL A 81 0.98 -0.21 -1.05
C VAL A 81 1.94 0.74 -0.37
N VAL A 82 3.22 0.47 -0.50
CA VAL A 82 4.31 1.32 -0.03
C VAL A 82 4.97 1.92 -1.26
N VAL A 83 5.13 3.25 -1.28
CA VAL A 83 5.88 3.96 -2.30
C VAL A 83 7.21 4.42 -1.70
N THR A 84 8.34 3.98 -2.25
CA THR A 84 9.65 4.36 -1.72
C THR A 84 10.01 5.80 -2.11
N LYS A 85 10.66 6.52 -1.19
CA LYS A 85 11.14 7.89 -1.43
C LYS A 85 12.38 7.96 -2.33
N ASP A 86 13.16 6.88 -2.42
CA ASP A 86 14.41 6.85 -3.17
C ASP A 86 14.17 6.70 -4.68
N THR A 87 13.32 5.75 -5.05
CA THR A 87 13.09 5.37 -6.46
C THR A 87 11.65 5.53 -6.94
N GLY A 88 10.70 5.87 -6.06
CA GLY A 88 9.27 5.85 -6.40
C GLY A 88 8.70 4.44 -6.64
N GLU A 89 9.40 3.38 -6.21
CA GLU A 89 8.93 2.00 -6.35
C GLU A 89 7.69 1.72 -5.50
N ILE A 90 6.72 1.01 -6.07
CA ILE A 90 5.46 0.65 -5.40
C ILE A 90 5.51 -0.82 -5.00
N CYS A 91 5.50 -1.10 -3.69
CA CYS A 91 5.52 -2.44 -3.13
C CYS A 91 4.17 -2.78 -2.48
N ARG A 92 3.53 -3.87 -2.90
CA ARG A 92 2.27 -4.34 -2.29
C ARG A 92 2.57 -5.07 -0.98
N VAL A 93 1.94 -4.63 0.11
CA VAL A 93 2.07 -5.24 1.43
C VAL A 93 0.70 -5.69 1.95
N PRO A 94 0.64 -6.78 2.73
CA PRO A 94 -0.61 -7.19 3.37
C PRO A 94 -1.08 -6.10 4.33
N HIS A 95 -2.39 -5.80 4.34
CA HIS A 95 -2.96 -4.81 5.26
C HIS A 95 -2.84 -5.31 6.70
N ARG A 96 -1.81 -4.82 7.38
CA ARG A 96 -1.56 -4.91 8.81
C ARG A 96 -1.67 -3.49 9.39
N PRO A 97 -1.78 -3.33 10.72
CA PRO A 97 -1.57 -2.03 11.35
C PRO A 97 -0.31 -1.36 10.78
N LEU A 98 -0.38 -0.05 10.52
CA LEU A 98 0.70 0.74 9.91
C LEU A 98 2.11 0.41 10.43
N PRO A 99 2.36 0.38 11.76
CA PRO A 99 3.69 0.07 12.28
C PRO A 99 4.18 -1.33 11.89
N ASP A 100 3.29 -2.33 11.86
CA ASP A 100 3.62 -3.69 11.41
C ASP A 100 3.94 -3.73 9.91
N SER A 101 3.13 -3.06 9.08
CA SER A 101 3.36 -2.98 7.63
C SER A 101 4.71 -2.33 7.31
N ILE A 102 5.05 -1.25 8.03
CA ILE A 102 6.34 -0.56 7.92
C ILE A 102 7.47 -1.47 8.39
N ALA A 103 7.34 -2.12 9.55
CA ALA A 103 8.37 -3.04 10.06
C ALA A 103 8.61 -4.22 9.11
N LEU A 104 7.55 -4.76 8.53
CA LEU A 104 7.61 -5.81 7.52
C LEU A 104 8.35 -5.33 6.28
N PHE A 105 7.96 -4.18 5.74
CA PHE A 105 8.62 -3.57 4.59
C PHE A 105 10.10 -3.33 4.89
N ARG A 106 10.47 -2.73 6.02
CA ARG A 106 11.88 -2.55 6.44
C ARG A 106 12.69 -3.84 6.53
N LYS A 107 12.03 -4.96 6.88
CA LYS A 107 12.70 -6.27 6.96
C LYS A 107 12.97 -6.88 5.58
N PHE A 108 12.07 -6.68 4.62
CA PHE A 108 12.20 -7.21 3.25
C PHE A 108 12.90 -6.26 2.30
N TYR A 109 12.79 -4.96 2.54
CA TYR A 109 13.46 -3.89 1.82
C TYR A 109 14.91 -3.85 2.29
N ARG A 110 15.74 -4.64 1.60
CA ARG A 110 17.19 -4.54 1.65
C ARG A 110 17.61 -3.63 0.52
N PRO A 111 18.11 -2.41 0.79
CA PRO A 111 18.80 -1.63 -0.23
C PRO A 111 20.19 -2.26 -0.45
N GLU A 112 20.23 -3.48 -1.01
CA GLU A 112 21.48 -4.21 -1.30
C GLU A 112 21.79 -4.22 -2.81
N THR A 113 21.44 -3.15 -3.53
CA THR A 113 21.79 -3.01 -4.95
C THR A 113 22.18 -1.58 -5.36
N LEU A 114 22.52 -0.73 -4.40
CA LEU A 114 23.09 0.60 -4.64
C LEU A 114 24.54 0.65 -4.16
N GLN A 115 25.34 -0.38 -4.50
CA GLN A 115 26.82 -0.36 -4.56
C GLN A 115 27.33 -1.77 -4.90
N ASP A 116 27.58 -2.04 -6.17
CA ASP A 116 28.93 -2.41 -6.58
C ASP A 116 29.06 -2.16 -8.08
N GLY A 117 29.82 -1.11 -8.42
CA GLY A 117 30.47 -1.05 -9.71
C GLY A 117 31.66 -2.00 -9.66
N GLN A 118 31.66 -2.99 -10.54
CA GLN A 118 32.87 -3.70 -10.95
C GLN A 118 32.80 -3.98 -12.46
#